data_AF-A0A6G5A8Z7-F1
#
_entry.id   AF-A0A6G5A8Z7-F1
#
_cell.length_a   1.000
_cell.length_b   1.000
_cell.length_c   1.000
_cell.angle_alpha   90.00
_cell.angle_beta   90.00
_cell.angle_gamma   90.00
#
_symmetry.space_group_name_H-M   'P 1'
#
loop_
_entity.id
_entity.type
_entity.pdbx_description
1 polymer ?
#
loop_
_entity_poly.entity_id
_entity_poly.type
_entity_poly.pdbx_seq_one_letter_code
_entity_poly.pdbx_strand_id
1 'polypeptide(L)'
;MLSPVTVGIICAVICTAFGEEKSRTDSNVCETEKCKKLVEKIKKQRGLTEPCENFYNYVCGGWEGSKELKSKDLKDKAVKDLIELLDAAPQPTAQVVNATGKLIRAYMSCTTTGKMIQN
;
A
#
# COMPACT_ATOMS: atom_id res chain seq x y z
N MET A 1 -15.10 -22.52 -59.55
CA MET A 1 -13.94 -21.62 -59.33
C MET A 1 -14.49 -20.24 -59.02
N LEU A 2 -14.36 -19.74 -57.79
CA LEU A 2 -14.82 -18.39 -57.47
C LEU A 2 -13.82 -17.38 -58.07
N SER A 3 -14.34 -16.33 -58.72
CA SER A 3 -13.54 -15.22 -59.24
C SER A 3 -12.79 -14.54 -58.09
N PRO A 4 -11.55 -14.05 -58.29
CA PRO A 4 -10.78 -13.36 -57.26
C PRO A 4 -11.53 -12.17 -56.63
N VAL A 5 -12.44 -11.55 -57.40
CA VAL A 5 -13.31 -10.47 -56.91
C VAL A 5 -14.29 -10.97 -55.84
N THR A 6 -14.87 -12.13 -56.05
CA THR A 6 -15.85 -12.73 -55.11
C THR A 6 -15.16 -13.16 -53.82
N VAL A 7 -13.92 -13.65 -53.89
CA VAL A 7 -13.11 -14.00 -52.71
C VAL A 7 -12.75 -12.75 -51.90
N GLY A 8 -12.40 -11.66 -52.58
CA GLY A 8 -12.08 -10.38 -51.92
C GLY A 8 -13.27 -9.78 -51.17
N ILE A 9 -14.47 -9.81 -51.75
CA ILE A 9 -15.69 -9.32 -51.10
C ILE A 9 -16.02 -10.16 -49.87
N ILE A 10 -15.93 -11.49 -49.97
CA ILE A 10 -16.19 -12.39 -48.84
C ILE A 10 -15.19 -12.15 -47.71
N CYS A 11 -13.90 -11.98 -48.02
CA CYS A 11 -12.89 -11.66 -47.02
C CYS A 11 -13.14 -10.32 -46.33
N ALA A 12 -13.55 -9.28 -47.07
CA ALA A 12 -13.87 -7.98 -46.50
C ALA A 12 -15.05 -8.05 -45.52
N VAL A 13 -16.12 -8.78 -45.88
CA VAL A 13 -17.31 -8.97 -45.01
C VAL A 13 -16.94 -9.75 -43.75
N ILE A 14 -16.11 -10.80 -43.87
CA ILE A 14 -15.61 -11.56 -42.72
C ILE A 14 -14.74 -10.67 -41.83
N CYS A 15 -13.85 -9.83 -42.39
CA CYS A 15 -13.02 -8.91 -41.60
C CYS A 15 -13.85 -7.84 -40.87
N THR A 16 -14.99 -7.42 -41.41
CA THR A 16 -15.88 -6.46 -40.74
C THR A 16 -16.81 -7.11 -39.72
N ALA A 17 -17.19 -8.38 -39.90
CA ALA A 17 -18.10 -9.10 -39.00
C ALA A 17 -17.38 -9.85 -37.87
N PHE A 18 -16.17 -10.33 -38.13
CA PHE A 18 -15.30 -11.06 -37.20
C PHE A 18 -13.99 -10.33 -36.91
N GLY A 19 -13.88 -9.07 -37.33
CA GLY A 19 -12.84 -8.19 -36.82
C GLY A 19 -13.03 -8.12 -35.33
N GLU A 20 -12.25 -8.90 -34.58
CA GLU A 20 -12.15 -8.75 -33.14
C GLU A 20 -11.81 -7.28 -32.91
N GLU A 21 -12.78 -6.52 -32.39
CA GLU A 21 -12.45 -5.48 -31.44
C GLU A 21 -11.74 -6.22 -30.31
N LYS A 22 -10.43 -6.37 -30.46
CA LYS A 22 -9.54 -6.60 -29.35
C LYS A 22 -9.57 -5.29 -28.57
N SER A 23 -10.68 -5.08 -27.85
CA SER A 23 -10.76 -4.25 -26.67
C SER A 23 -9.55 -4.68 -25.87
N ARG A 24 -8.51 -3.86 -25.91
CA ARG A 24 -7.38 -3.99 -25.02
C ARG A 24 -7.96 -3.75 -23.64
N THR A 25 -8.42 -4.82 -22.98
CA THR A 25 -8.39 -4.91 -21.53
C THR A 25 -6.92 -5.01 -21.08
N ASP A 26 -6.07 -4.10 -21.55
CA ASP A 26 -4.83 -3.72 -20.89
C ASP A 26 -5.22 -2.83 -19.72
N SER A 27 -6.00 -3.38 -18.78
CA SER A 27 -6.05 -2.78 -17.46
C SER A 27 -4.74 -3.13 -16.77
N ASN A 28 -3.67 -2.41 -17.13
CA ASN A 28 -2.44 -2.30 -16.35
C ASN A 28 -2.70 -1.60 -14.98
N VAL A 29 -3.96 -1.31 -14.66
CA VAL A 29 -4.39 -0.71 -13.41
C VAL A 29 -4.53 -1.79 -12.35
N CYS A 30 -3.82 -1.60 -11.24
CA CYS A 30 -3.92 -2.47 -10.08
C CYS A 30 -5.25 -2.26 -9.34
N GLU A 31 -6.12 -3.26 -9.36
CA GLU A 31 -7.44 -3.22 -8.71
C GLU A 31 -7.46 -3.84 -7.30
N THR A 32 -6.31 -4.21 -6.75
CA THR A 32 -6.26 -4.79 -5.39
C THR A 32 -6.67 -3.76 -4.33
N GLU A 33 -7.26 -4.23 -3.22
CA GLU A 33 -7.61 -3.37 -2.09
C GLU A 33 -6.45 -2.56 -1.53
N LYS A 34 -5.22 -3.10 -1.60
CA LYS A 34 -4.01 -2.38 -1.21
C LYS A 34 -3.76 -1.18 -2.13
N CYS A 35 -3.91 -1.36 -3.43
CA CYS A 35 -3.75 -0.29 -4.43
C CYS A 35 -4.83 0.79 -4.25
N LYS A 36 -6.10 0.39 -4.05
CA LYS A 36 -7.21 1.33 -3.80
C LYS A 36 -6.97 2.16 -2.54
N LYS A 37 -6.62 1.52 -1.42
CA LYS A 37 -6.29 2.23 -0.17
C LYS A 37 -5.12 3.19 -0.31
N LEU A 38 -4.10 2.82 -1.09
CA LEU A 38 -2.95 3.70 -1.37
C LEU A 38 -3.39 4.94 -2.17
N VAL A 39 -4.15 4.76 -3.24
CA VAL A 39 -4.65 5.87 -4.07
C VAL A 39 -5.53 6.81 -3.26
N GLU A 40 -6.42 6.29 -2.42
CA GLU A 40 -7.26 7.13 -1.55
C GLU A 40 -6.42 7.93 -0.55
N LYS A 41 -5.32 7.36 -0.03
CA LYS A 41 -4.38 8.10 0.81
C LYS A 41 -3.67 9.22 0.04
N ILE A 42 -3.21 8.94 -1.18
CA ILE A 42 -2.54 9.94 -2.05
C ILE A 42 -3.51 11.08 -2.39
N LYS A 43 -4.75 10.77 -2.79
CA LYS A 43 -5.77 11.77 -3.12
C LYS A 43 -6.07 12.71 -1.96
N LYS A 44 -6.13 12.19 -0.73
CA LYS A 44 -6.36 13.01 0.47
C LYS A 44 -5.23 14.01 0.75
N GLN A 45 -4.02 13.74 0.29
CA GLN A 45 -2.85 14.59 0.55
C GLN A 45 -2.62 15.61 -0.56
N ARG A 46 -3.13 15.32 -1.76
CA ARG A 46 -3.03 16.15 -2.95
C ARG A 46 -3.78 17.46 -2.78
N GLY A 47 -3.20 18.57 -3.24
CA GLY A 47 -3.89 19.84 -3.40
C GLY A 47 -4.59 19.97 -4.76
N LEU A 48 -5.08 21.17 -5.07
CA LEU A 48 -5.86 21.43 -6.28
C LEU A 48 -5.06 22.09 -7.42
N THR A 49 -3.82 22.53 -7.17
CA THR A 49 -2.99 23.21 -8.17
C THR A 49 -2.42 22.25 -9.20
N GLU A 50 -2.18 22.70 -10.43
CA GLU A 50 -1.47 21.92 -11.43
C GLU A 50 0.00 21.65 -11.03
N PRO A 51 0.56 20.47 -11.38
CA PRO A 51 1.91 20.08 -10.97
C PRO A 51 3.01 20.98 -11.52
N CYS A 52 2.82 21.56 -12.71
CA CYS A 52 3.79 22.43 -13.36
C CYS A 52 3.81 23.86 -12.80
N GLU A 53 2.76 24.26 -12.08
CA GLU A 53 2.64 25.60 -11.49
C GLU A 53 3.10 25.59 -10.03
N ASN A 54 2.65 24.63 -9.24
CA ASN A 54 3.03 24.48 -7.84
C ASN A 54 3.03 23.01 -7.44
N PHE A 55 4.14 22.32 -7.73
CA PHE A 55 4.29 20.91 -7.42
C PHE A 55 4.12 20.61 -5.93
N TYR A 56 4.53 21.52 -5.04
CA TYR A 56 4.36 21.35 -3.61
C TYR A 56 2.88 21.31 -3.21
N ASN A 57 2.07 22.26 -3.68
CA ASN A 57 0.63 22.22 -3.42
C ASN A 57 -0.04 21.06 -4.14
N TYR A 58 0.36 20.73 -5.38
CA TYR A 58 -0.16 19.55 -6.06
C TYR A 58 0.05 18.29 -5.21
N VAL A 59 1.25 18.03 -4.69
CA VAL A 59 1.52 16.81 -3.93
C VAL A 59 1.01 16.86 -2.48
N CYS A 60 1.10 18.01 -1.82
CA CYS A 60 0.91 18.13 -0.36
C CYS A 60 -0.18 19.12 0.06
N GLY A 61 -0.88 19.77 -0.87
CA GLY A 61 -1.80 20.86 -0.57
C GLY A 61 -3.05 20.46 0.22
N GLY A 62 -3.42 19.19 0.19
CA GLY A 62 -4.50 18.60 1.01
C GLY A 62 -3.99 17.95 2.30
N TRP A 63 -2.68 17.99 2.57
CA TRP A 63 -2.11 17.38 3.77
C TRP A 63 -2.52 18.17 5.03
N GLU A 64 -3.41 17.60 5.84
CA GLU A 64 -3.85 18.16 7.12
C GLU A 64 -2.97 17.74 8.32
N GLY A 65 -1.95 16.91 8.10
CA GLY A 65 -1.00 16.55 9.16
C GLY A 65 -0.06 17.70 9.51
N SER A 66 0.67 17.60 10.61
CA SER A 66 1.59 18.67 11.00
C SER A 66 2.78 18.80 10.03
N LYS A 67 3.16 20.05 9.73
CA LYS A 67 4.45 20.39 9.09
C LYS A 67 5.64 20.17 10.03
N GLU A 68 5.39 20.15 11.33
CA GLU A 68 6.35 19.63 12.29
C GLU A 68 6.50 18.12 12.11
N LEU A 69 7.69 17.61 12.36
CA LEU A 69 7.94 16.19 12.59
C LEU A 69 7.21 15.73 13.87
N LYS A 70 5.88 15.87 13.98
CA LYS A 70 5.09 15.15 14.97
C LYS A 70 5.12 13.72 14.53
N SER A 71 6.15 13.06 15.01
CA SER A 71 6.48 11.69 14.76
C SER A 71 5.52 10.77 15.50
N LYS A 72 4.23 10.92 15.24
CA LYS A 72 3.20 10.17 15.94
C LYS A 72 2.76 9.02 15.06
N ASP A 73 1.94 9.20 14.04
CA ASP A 73 1.28 8.07 13.39
C ASP A 73 2.19 6.91 12.93
N LEU A 74 3.31 7.19 12.26
CA LEU A 74 4.22 6.12 11.82
C LEU A 74 5.03 5.53 12.99
N LYS A 75 5.51 6.36 13.93
CA LYS A 75 6.25 5.85 15.08
C LYS A 75 5.32 5.16 16.06
N ASP A 76 4.16 5.72 16.35
CA ASP A 76 3.11 5.16 17.19
C ASP A 76 2.64 3.83 16.64
N LYS A 77 2.43 3.73 15.31
CA LYS A 77 2.13 2.44 14.69
C LYS A 77 3.29 1.46 14.83
N ALA A 78 4.52 1.87 14.51
CA ALA A 78 5.68 0.98 14.63
C ALA A 78 5.92 0.52 16.07
N VAL A 79 5.70 1.40 17.05
CA VAL A 79 5.80 1.11 18.49
C VAL A 79 4.67 0.17 18.91
N LYS A 80 3.43 0.40 18.45
CA LYS A 80 2.31 -0.50 18.72
C LYS A 80 2.54 -1.89 18.14
N ASP A 81 2.93 -1.99 16.89
CA ASP A 81 3.25 -3.25 16.23
C ASP A 81 4.39 -3.98 16.98
N LEU A 82 5.40 -3.24 17.45
CA LEU A 82 6.50 -3.79 18.25
C LEU A 82 6.03 -4.30 19.62
N ILE A 83 5.14 -3.57 20.30
CA ILE A 83 4.54 -3.97 21.58
C ILE A 83 3.76 -5.27 21.41
N GLU A 84 2.90 -5.36 20.38
CA GLU A 84 2.10 -6.56 20.11
C GLU A 84 2.99 -7.80 19.89
N LEU A 85 4.09 -7.65 19.15
CA LEU A 85 5.06 -8.72 18.93
C LEU A 85 5.79 -9.14 20.21
N LEU A 86 6.17 -8.18 21.06
CA LEU A 86 6.90 -8.44 22.29
C LEU A 86 6.00 -9.00 23.41
N ASP A 87 4.72 -8.64 23.45
CA ASP A 87 3.73 -9.22 24.35
C ASP A 87 3.41 -10.70 24.01
N ALA A 88 3.42 -11.05 22.72
CA ALA A 88 3.20 -12.42 22.26
C ALA A 88 4.47 -13.30 22.30
N ALA A 89 5.64 -12.72 22.61
CA ALA A 89 6.91 -13.43 22.55
C ALA A 89 7.07 -14.43 23.72
N PRO A 90 7.66 -15.62 23.49
CA PRO A 90 7.97 -16.55 24.56
C PRO A 90 8.96 -15.94 25.58
N GLN A 91 8.77 -16.29 26.85
CA GLN A 91 9.72 -15.94 27.91
C GLN A 91 11.14 -16.42 27.54
N PRO A 92 12.14 -15.53 27.51
CA PRO A 92 13.50 -15.94 27.19
C PRO A 92 14.01 -16.90 28.26
N THR A 93 14.39 -18.12 27.88
CA THR A 93 15.12 -19.02 28.78
C THR A 93 16.47 -18.37 29.13
N ALA A 94 17.06 -18.77 30.26
CA ALA A 94 18.31 -18.20 30.78
C ALA A 94 19.48 -18.22 29.78
N GLN A 95 19.36 -19.00 28.71
CA GLN A 95 20.38 -19.28 27.72
C GLN A 95 20.31 -18.39 26.45
N VAL A 96 19.24 -17.61 26.25
CA VAL A 96 19.08 -16.78 25.03
C VAL A 96 19.89 -15.49 25.15
N VAL A 97 21.12 -15.51 24.64
CA VAL A 97 22.05 -14.37 24.62
C VAL A 97 21.97 -13.50 23.35
N ASN A 98 21.08 -13.84 22.42
CA ASN A 98 20.93 -13.11 21.15
C ASN A 98 20.16 -11.78 21.32
N ALA A 99 20.21 -10.94 20.27
CA ALA A 99 19.59 -9.61 20.28
C ALA A 99 18.09 -9.64 20.61
N THR A 100 17.35 -10.60 20.05
CA THR A 100 15.91 -10.77 20.29
C THR A 100 15.64 -11.11 21.75
N GLY A 101 16.38 -12.05 22.35
CA GLY A 101 16.23 -12.41 23.76
C GLY A 101 16.53 -11.24 24.70
N LYS A 102 17.55 -10.44 24.39
CA LYS A 102 17.88 -9.21 25.13
C LYS A 102 16.76 -8.17 25.03
N LEU A 103 16.18 -7.97 23.85
CA LEU A 103 15.08 -7.04 23.63
C LEU A 103 13.82 -7.46 24.40
N ILE A 104 13.43 -8.73 24.32
CA ILE A 104 12.28 -9.26 25.07
C ILE A 104 12.51 -9.08 26.57
N ARG A 105 13.68 -9.43 27.10
CA ARG A 105 13.99 -9.26 28.52
C ARG A 105 13.92 -7.80 28.97
N ALA A 106 14.49 -6.88 28.19
CA ALA A 106 14.42 -5.45 28.48
C ALA A 106 12.98 -4.93 28.49
N TYR A 107 12.18 -5.33 27.50
CA TYR A 107 10.76 -5.00 27.43
C TYR A 107 9.98 -5.51 28.65
N MET A 108 10.13 -6.79 28.98
CA MET A 108 9.44 -7.40 30.12
C MET A 108 9.84 -6.78 31.45
N SER A 109 11.12 -6.42 31.63
CA SER A 109 11.58 -5.69 32.82
C SER A 109 10.88 -4.35 32.98
N CYS A 110 10.59 -3.66 31.88
CA CYS A 110 9.89 -2.38 31.88
C CYS A 110 8.38 -2.54 32.16
N THR A 111 7.73 -3.53 31.54
CA THR A 111 6.27 -3.68 31.60
C THR A 111 5.78 -4.47 32.81
N THR A 112 6.58 -5.36 33.38
CA THR A 112 6.24 -6.12 34.60
C THR A 112 6.06 -5.17 35.79
N THR A 113 6.95 -4.18 35.93
CA THR A 113 6.84 -3.15 36.97
C THR A 113 5.56 -2.32 36.82
N GLY A 114 5.17 -2.00 35.59
CA GLY A 114 3.94 -1.24 35.30
C GLY A 114 2.65 -2.03 35.53
N LYS A 115 2.62 -3.32 35.19
CA LYS A 115 1.42 -4.19 35.39
C LYS A 115 1.15 -4.49 36.87
N MET A 116 2.18 -4.52 37.72
CA MET A 116 2.03 -4.74 39.17
C MET A 116 1.45 -3.53 39.92
N ILE A 117 1.40 -2.34 39.31
CA ILE A 117 0.86 -1.10 39.92
C ILE A 117 -0.63 -0.92 39.62
N GLN A 118 -1.20 -1.69 38.68
CA GLN A 118 -2.60 -1.58 38.25
C GLN A 118 -3.55 -2.63 38.89
N ASN A 119 -3.07 -3.43 39.84
CA ASN A 119 -3.86 -4.38 40.64
C ASN A 119 -4.00 -3.90 42.09
#